data_AF-A0A957QL71-F1
#
_entry.id   AF-A0A957QL71-F1
#
_cell.length_a   1.000
_cell.length_b   1.000
_cell.length_c   1.000
_cell.angle_alpha   90.00
_cell.angle_beta   90.00
_cell.angle_gamma   90.00
#
_symmetry.space_group_name_H-M   'P 1'
#
loop_
_entity.id
_entity.type
_entity.pdbx_description
1 polymer ?
#
loop_
_entity_poly.entity_id
_entity_poly.type
_entity_poly.pdbx_seq_one_letter_code
_entity_poly.pdbx_strand_id
1 'polypeptide(L)' 'ARLRAQIPPAVLVVAESGLQGPEDVAAMKAIGVDAILVGETLVKSKDISKTARALIAAGQ' A
#
# COMPACT_ATOMS: atom_id res chain seq x y z
N ALA A 1 3.97 1.30 11.20
CA ALA A 1 3.28 0.76 12.40
C ALA A 1 3.00 1.79 13.50
N ARG A 2 3.95 2.68 13.88
CA ARG A 2 3.84 3.61 15.03
C ARG A 2 2.48 4.33 15.23
N LEU A 3 1.85 4.78 14.14
CA LEU A 3 0.60 5.53 14.21
C LEU A 3 -0.65 4.64 14.24
N ARG A 4 -0.59 3.40 13.72
CA ARG A 4 -1.79 2.59 13.52
C ARG A 4 -2.53 2.30 14.82
N ALA A 5 -1.79 2.01 15.90
CA ALA A 5 -2.35 1.72 17.22
C ALA A 5 -3.03 2.95 17.88
N GLN A 6 -2.78 4.15 17.37
CA GLN A 6 -3.38 5.40 17.88
C GLN A 6 -4.64 5.80 17.08
N ILE A 7 -4.91 5.15 15.95
CA ILE A 7 -6.04 5.48 15.08
C ILE A 7 -7.25 4.62 15.49
N PRO A 8 -8.41 5.23 15.81
CA PRO A 8 -9.62 4.48 16.15
C PRO A 8 -10.01 3.47 15.05
N PRO A 9 -10.56 2.29 15.40
CA PRO A 9 -10.88 1.24 14.42
C PRO A 9 -11.87 1.65 13.33
N ALA A 10 -12.73 2.64 13.60
CA ALA A 10 -13.74 3.12 12.65
C ALA A 10 -13.17 4.09 11.58
N VAL A 11 -11.90 4.51 11.71
CA VAL A 11 -11.27 5.44 10.77
C VAL A 11 -10.48 4.64 9.74
N LEU A 12 -10.78 4.88 8.46
CA LEU A 12 -10.05 4.31 7.35
C LEU A 12 -8.62 4.84 7.31
N VAL A 13 -7.65 3.95 7.22
CA VAL A 13 -6.22 4.25 7.20
C VAL A 13 -5.66 3.99 5.80
N VAL A 14 -5.10 5.04 5.20
CA VAL A 14 -4.37 4.96 3.92
C VAL A 14 -2.87 5.02 4.21
N ALA A 15 -2.11 4.04 3.73
CA ALA A 15 -0.65 4.16 3.69
C ALA A 15 -0.24 4.95 2.44
N GLU A 16 0.58 5.96 2.64
CA GLU A 16 1.15 6.79 1.58
C GLU A 16 2.68 6.77 1.68
N SER A 17 3.35 6.81 0.52
CA SER A 17 4.80 6.86 0.37
C SER A 17 5.55 5.58 0.80
N GLY A 18 6.74 5.36 0.24
CA GLY A 18 7.58 4.21 0.58
C GLY A 18 7.12 2.86 0.01
N LEU A 19 6.21 2.86 -0.98
CA LEU A 19 5.66 1.65 -1.61
C LEU A 19 6.37 1.41 -2.95
N GLN A 20 7.44 0.63 -2.96
CA GLN A 20 8.26 0.33 -4.14
C GLN A 20 7.81 -0.97 -4.82
N GLY A 21 7.26 -1.91 -4.06
CA GLY A 21 6.87 -3.22 -4.58
C GLY A 21 5.76 -3.93 -3.80
N PRO A 22 5.35 -5.12 -4.28
CA PRO A 22 4.37 -5.98 -3.63
C PRO A 22 4.69 -6.29 -2.16
N GLU A 23 5.97 -6.41 -1.81
CA GLU A 23 6.46 -6.67 -0.46
C GLU A 23 6.11 -5.54 0.52
N ASP A 24 6.20 -4.28 0.09
CA ASP A 24 5.83 -3.12 0.91
C ASP A 24 4.31 -3.10 1.14
N VAL A 25 3.54 -3.45 0.10
CA VAL A 25 2.07 -3.54 0.19
C VAL A 25 1.64 -4.64 1.17
N ALA A 26 2.26 -5.82 1.09
CA ALA A 26 2.00 -6.91 2.01
C ALA A 26 2.33 -6.52 3.46
N ALA A 27 3.44 -5.79 3.67
CA ALA A 27 3.80 -5.25 4.97
C ALA A 27 2.77 -4.24 5.50
N MET A 28 2.26 -3.35 4.64
CA MET A 28 1.22 -2.39 5.02
C MET A 28 -0.08 -3.09 5.39
N LYS A 29 -0.48 -4.12 4.63
CA LYS A 29 -1.62 -4.96 4.97
C LYS A 29 -1.46 -5.62 6.33
N ALA A 30 -0.28 -6.20 6.62
CA ALA A 30 0.00 -6.81 7.92
C ALA A 30 -0.07 -5.81 9.08
N ILE A 31 0.24 -4.52 8.82
CA ILE A 31 0.05 -3.43 9.79
C ILE A 31 -1.43 -3.10 9.99
N GLY A 32 -2.32 -3.51 9.09
CA GLY A 32 -3.76 -3.27 9.17
C GLY A 32 -4.17 -1.92 8.61
N VAL A 33 -3.53 -1.47 7.53
CA VAL A 33 -4.03 -0.35 6.72
C VAL A 33 -5.11 -0.85 5.76
N ASP A 34 -6.06 0.00 5.45
CA ASP A 34 -7.23 -0.36 4.64
C ASP A 34 -6.99 -0.11 3.14
N ALA A 35 -6.12 0.84 2.82
CA ALA A 35 -5.79 1.19 1.45
C ALA A 35 -4.35 1.71 1.34
N ILE A 36 -3.86 1.77 0.09
CA ILE A 36 -2.57 2.36 -0.25
C ILE A 36 -2.75 3.43 -1.31
N LEU A 37 -1.89 4.45 -1.28
CA LEU A 37 -1.75 5.45 -2.34
C LEU A 37 -0.36 5.34 -2.95
N VAL A 38 -0.30 5.01 -4.25
CA VAL A 38 0.95 4.79 -4.98
C VAL A 38 1.01 5.71 -6.19
N GLY A 39 2.01 6.58 -6.23
CA GLY A 39 2.28 7.47 -7.36
C GLY A 39 3.56 7.09 -8.09
N GLU A 40 4.71 7.42 -7.50
CA GLU A 40 6.05 7.31 -8.11
C GLU A 40 6.33 5.93 -8.72
N THR A 41 6.05 4.84 -8.00
CA THR A 41 6.27 3.47 -8.47
C THR A 41 5.47 3.13 -9.72
N LEU A 42 4.23 3.63 -9.82
CA LEU A 42 3.41 3.45 -11.01
C LEU A 42 3.91 4.32 -12.17
N VAL A 43 4.22 5.60 -11.91
CA VAL A 43 4.70 6.55 -12.92
C VAL A 43 6.03 6.12 -13.54
N LYS A 44 6.93 5.52 -12.76
CA LYS A 44 8.22 5.00 -13.22
C LYS A 44 8.14 3.62 -13.88
N SER A 45 6.99 2.94 -13.82
CA SER A 45 6.86 1.58 -14.35
C SER A 45 6.89 1.56 -15.87
N LYS A 46 7.59 0.57 -16.44
CA LYS A 46 7.55 0.26 -17.87
C LYS A 46 6.22 -0.36 -18.30
N ASP A 47 5.49 -0.98 -17.36
CA ASP A 47 4.16 -1.55 -17.57
C ASP A 47 3.30 -1.29 -16.34
N ILE A 48 2.59 -0.17 -16.37
CA ILE A 48 1.72 0.31 -15.29
C ILE A 48 0.68 -0.75 -14.92
N SER A 49 0.08 -1.42 -15.90
CA SER A 49 -0.98 -2.39 -15.66
C SER A 49 -0.45 -3.63 -14.94
N LYS A 50 0.72 -4.15 -15.34
CA LYS A 50 1.37 -5.27 -14.65
C LYS A 50 1.77 -4.89 -13.23
N THR A 51 2.38 -3.71 -13.04
CA THR A 51 2.76 -3.24 -11.69
C THR A 51 1.54 -3.06 -10.79
N ALA A 52 0.49 -2.39 -11.26
CA ALA A 52 -0.73 -2.18 -10.50
C ALA A 52 -1.37 -3.51 -10.08
N ARG A 53 -1.46 -4.49 -10.99
CA ARG A 53 -1.97 -5.83 -10.67
C ARG A 53 -1.15 -6.53 -9.59
N ALA A 54 0.17 -6.44 -9.64
CA ALA A 54 1.04 -7.04 -8.63
C ALA A 54 0.84 -6.40 -7.25
N LEU A 55 0.69 -5.06 -7.20
CA LEU A 55 0.41 -4.33 -5.95
C LEU A 55 -0.98 -4.68 -5.39
N ILE A 56 -2.00 -4.75 -6.25
CA ILE A 56 -3.35 -5.17 -5.85
C ILE A 56 -3.34 -6.59 -5.27
N ALA A 57 -2.69 -7.54 -5.95
CA ALA A 57 -2.61 -8.93 -5.51
C ALA A 57 -1.93 -9.07 -4.14
N ALA A 58 -0.92 -8.23 -3.84
CA ALA A 58 -0.26 -8.24 -2.54
C ALA A 58 -1.10 -7.63 -1.40
N GLY A 59 -2.12 -6.82 -1.73
CA GLY A 59 -3.08 -6.29 -0.78
C GLY A 59 -4.27 -7.22 -0.50
N GLN A 60 -4.46 -8.28 -1.31
CA GLN A 60 -5.52 -9.29 -1.16
C GLN A 60 -5.15 -10.40 -0.18
#